data_AF-A0A969ZM39-F1
#
_entry.id   AF-A0A969ZM39-F1
#
_cell.length_a   1.000
_cell.length_b   1.000
_cell.length_c   1.000
_cell.angle_alpha   90.00
_cell.angle_beta   90.00
_cell.angle_gamma   90.00
#
_symmetry.space_group_name_H-M   'P 1'
#
loop_
_entity.id
_entity.type
_entity.pdbx_description
1 polymer ?
#
loop_
_entity_poly.entity_id
_entity_poly.type
_entity_poly.pdbx_seq_one_letter_code
_entity_poly.pdbx_strand_id
1 'polypeptide(L)'
;MNINISCPQKGYLSALLTDITERKISDEKMKYLTYYDKLTGLYNRAYFEEELKRYDNERELPLSIIIGDVNGLKLANDVFGHNEGDRLLKRIANKIKKCCRKSDLVARWGGDEFVILLPRTNEEITKRICERIMNSCQMDKGDSLIKGSISLGCTTKNNPSENMSQLFKEAEKRMYKNKLIASKNAHERIIKSLKNTLIKRTNENKEHMEVVKDISISIAKKLSLPEKILKELELLAIFHDIGKISIPDNIINRPDLLTQDEWDIIKQHPMTGYRIASSSTYLMEIAEAILFHHERWDGKGYPMGISGKEIPITSRIIAIAETYDVLTNGRNYREPLSHDEAIKEIKKAAGTQFDPYLVDIFLEVMDIYKMAH
;
A
#
# COMPACT_ATOMS: atom_id res chain seq x y z
N MET A 1 4.36 5.72 47.30
CA MET A 1 5.03 5.63 48.62
C MET A 1 4.98 4.21 49.15
N ASN A 2 6.10 3.73 49.68
CA ASN A 2 6.17 2.56 50.54
C ASN A 2 6.51 3.03 51.96
N ILE A 3 5.84 2.47 52.97
CA ILE A 3 6.05 2.87 54.37
C ILE A 3 6.46 1.63 55.15
N ASN A 4 7.70 1.61 55.64
CA ASN A 4 8.18 0.58 56.57
C ASN A 4 8.24 1.19 57.97
N ILE A 5 7.47 0.62 58.90
CA ILE A 5 7.43 1.06 60.29
C ILE A 5 8.08 -0.02 61.15
N SER A 6 9.01 0.38 62.00
CA SER A 6 9.66 -0.52 62.97
C SER A 6 9.73 0.15 64.36
N CYS A 7 9.76 -0.69 65.40
CA CYS A 7 9.89 -0.27 66.78
C CYS A 7 11.22 -0.80 67.32
N PRO A 8 12.32 -0.05 67.14
CA PRO A 8 13.66 -0.55 67.48
C PRO A 8 13.87 -0.67 69.00
N GLN A 9 13.13 0.10 69.81
CA GLN A 9 13.07 -0.09 71.27
C GLN A 9 11.74 0.42 71.84
N LYS A 10 11.42 0.00 73.06
CA LYS A 10 10.19 0.38 73.77
C LYS A 10 10.09 1.91 73.90
N GLY A 11 9.03 2.49 73.35
CA GLY A 11 8.78 3.94 73.37
C GLY A 11 9.25 4.71 72.12
N TYR A 12 9.88 4.05 71.14
CA TYR A 12 10.36 4.70 69.92
C TYR A 12 9.77 4.06 68.67
N LEU A 13 9.28 4.89 67.76
CA LEU A 13 8.76 4.46 66.45
C LEU A 13 9.68 5.03 65.35
N SER A 14 10.16 4.17 64.46
CA SER A 14 10.88 4.58 63.26
C SER A 14 10.01 4.31 62.04
N ALA A 15 9.84 5.30 61.18
CA ALA A 15 9.13 5.16 59.91
C ALA A 15 10.07 5.56 58.77
N LEU A 16 10.33 4.63 57.86
CA LEU A 16 11.02 4.89 56.61
C LEU A 16 9.99 5.06 55.49
N LEU A 17 9.93 6.27 54.93
CA LEU A 17 9.10 6.61 53.79
C LEU A 17 9.99 6.56 52.54
N THR A 18 9.71 5.62 51.64
CA THR A 18 10.42 5.54 50.35
C THR A 18 9.48 5.91 49.23
N ASP A 19 9.89 6.86 48.38
CA ASP A 19 9.18 7.07 47.12
C ASP A 19 9.45 5.88 46.20
N ILE A 20 8.38 5.22 45.78
CA ILE A 20 8.41 4.05 44.90
C ILE A 20 7.64 4.33 43.60
N THR A 21 7.37 5.60 43.29
CA THR A 21 6.56 5.98 42.13
C THR A 21 7.20 5.51 40.84
N GLU A 22 8.49 5.79 40.62
CA GLU A 22 9.23 5.30 39.44
C GLU A 22 9.28 3.77 39.37
N ARG A 23 9.47 3.11 40.52
CA ARG A 23 9.50 1.64 40.58
C ARG A 23 8.15 1.05 40.21
N LYS A 24 7.04 1.58 40.74
CA LYS A 24 5.69 1.14 40.35
C LYS A 24 5.39 1.38 38.88
N ILE A 25 5.76 2.55 38.35
CA ILE A 25 5.61 2.85 36.91
C ILE A 25 6.42 1.86 36.08
N SER A 26 7.65 1.53 36.50
CA SER A 26 8.50 0.56 35.81
C SER A 26 7.94 -0.86 35.89
N ASP A 27 7.43 -1.28 37.04
CA ASP A 27 6.79 -2.59 37.23
C ASP A 27 5.50 -2.73 36.40
N GLU A 28 4.67 -1.69 36.34
CA GLU A 28 3.48 -1.64 35.48
C GLU A 28 3.85 -1.65 34.00
N LYS A 29 4.88 -0.88 33.61
CA LYS A 29 5.41 -0.87 32.24
C LYS A 29 5.99 -2.24 31.87
N MET A 30 6.70 -2.91 32.78
CA MET A 30 7.20 -4.28 32.58
C MET A 30 6.06 -5.26 32.37
N LYS A 31 5.05 -5.27 33.26
CA LYS A 31 3.85 -6.11 33.08
C LYS A 31 3.15 -5.83 31.75
N TYR A 32 3.03 -4.57 31.37
CA TYR A 32 2.44 -4.19 30.08
C TYR A 32 3.26 -4.74 28.90
N LEU A 33 4.58 -4.59 28.93
CA LEU A 33 5.48 -5.09 27.87
C LEU A 33 5.53 -6.62 27.80
N THR A 34 5.30 -7.30 28.92
CA THR A 34 5.20 -8.77 28.96
C THR A 34 3.96 -9.29 28.24
N TYR A 35 2.84 -8.54 28.27
CA TYR A 35 1.56 -9.06 27.79
C TYR A 35 1.03 -8.41 26.52
N TYR A 36 1.44 -7.18 26.20
CA TYR A 36 0.87 -6.40 25.11
C TYR A 36 1.89 -6.10 23.99
N ASP A 37 1.41 -6.07 22.75
CA ASP A 37 2.14 -5.59 21.59
C ASP A 37 2.27 -4.06 21.63
N LYS A 38 3.51 -3.55 21.56
CA LYS A 38 3.81 -2.12 21.69
C LYS A 38 3.14 -1.26 20.61
N LEU A 39 2.92 -1.82 19.42
CA LEU A 39 2.40 -1.05 18.29
C LEU A 39 0.88 -0.92 18.35
N THR A 40 0.19 -2.05 18.54
CA THR A 40 -1.27 -2.14 18.43
C THR A 40 -2.00 -2.05 19.76
N GLY A 41 -1.32 -2.29 20.87
CA GLY A 41 -1.92 -2.38 22.21
C GLY A 41 -2.84 -3.60 22.40
N LEU A 42 -2.80 -4.56 21.47
CA LEU A 42 -3.40 -5.89 21.64
C LEU A 42 -2.49 -6.78 22.48
N TYR A 43 -2.97 -7.97 22.87
CA TYR A 43 -2.08 -8.94 23.49
C TYR A 43 -0.98 -9.38 22.53
N ASN A 44 0.17 -9.76 23.06
CA ASN A 44 1.26 -10.32 22.26
C ASN A 44 1.13 -11.85 22.15
N ARG A 45 1.96 -12.44 21.29
CA ARG A 45 2.01 -13.89 21.07
C ARG A 45 2.24 -14.70 22.35
N ALA A 46 3.18 -14.28 23.20
CA ALA A 46 3.53 -15.03 24.40
C ALA A 46 2.34 -15.13 25.38
N TYR A 47 1.62 -14.03 25.58
CA TYR A 47 0.41 -14.02 26.40
C TYR A 47 -0.69 -14.90 25.80
N PHE A 48 -0.88 -14.86 24.48
CA PHE A 48 -1.86 -15.71 23.82
C PHE A 48 -1.56 -17.20 24.03
N GLU A 49 -0.31 -17.62 23.84
CA GLU A 49 0.11 -19.02 24.03
C GLU A 49 -0.08 -19.50 25.47
N GLU A 50 0.09 -18.62 26.46
CA GLU A 50 -0.18 -18.93 27.87
C GLU A 50 -1.68 -19.08 28.15
N GLU A 51 -2.48 -18.11 27.71
CA GLU A 51 -3.92 -18.12 27.94
C GLU A 51 -4.62 -19.26 27.19
N LEU A 52 -4.19 -19.59 25.96
CA LEU A 52 -4.75 -20.72 25.21
C LEU A 52 -4.76 -22.03 26.03
N LYS A 53 -3.70 -22.29 26.80
CA LYS A 53 -3.62 -23.47 27.69
C LYS A 53 -4.66 -23.44 28.81
N ARG A 54 -5.04 -22.26 29.29
CA ARG A 54 -6.06 -22.08 30.32
C ARG A 54 -7.47 -22.24 29.75
N TYR A 55 -7.69 -21.75 28.53
CA TYR A 55 -8.98 -21.83 27.84
C TYR A 55 -9.28 -23.21 27.23
N ASP A 56 -8.26 -24.03 26.95
CA ASP A 56 -8.44 -25.38 26.38
C ASP A 56 -8.98 -26.39 27.42
N ASN A 57 -10.23 -26.18 27.85
CA ASN A 57 -10.94 -27.01 28.81
C ASN A 57 -12.45 -27.07 28.47
N GLU A 58 -13.16 -28.05 29.06
CA GLU A 58 -14.58 -28.30 28.79
C GLU A 58 -15.50 -27.10 29.01
N ARG A 59 -15.21 -26.21 29.96
CA ARG A 59 -16.09 -25.09 30.32
C ARG A 59 -16.11 -23.99 29.28
N GLU A 60 -15.10 -23.94 28.43
CA GLU A 60 -14.95 -22.92 27.39
C GLU A 60 -15.37 -23.43 26.01
N LEU A 61 -15.84 -24.69 25.91
CA LEU A 61 -16.38 -25.24 24.67
C LEU A 61 -17.78 -24.67 24.35
N PRO A 62 -18.11 -24.49 23.06
CA PRO A 62 -17.21 -24.61 21.89
C PRO A 62 -16.15 -23.51 21.89
N LEU A 63 -14.89 -23.86 21.62
CA LEU A 63 -13.77 -22.92 21.63
C LEU A 63 -13.29 -22.66 20.20
N SER A 64 -13.46 -21.44 19.71
CA SER A 64 -13.12 -21.09 18.33
C SER A 64 -11.85 -20.27 18.23
N ILE A 65 -11.09 -20.48 17.15
CA ILE A 65 -9.90 -19.70 16.80
C ILE A 65 -10.13 -19.03 15.44
N ILE A 66 -9.73 -17.76 15.34
CA ILE A 66 -9.59 -17.03 14.09
C ILE A 66 -8.12 -16.63 13.94
N ILE A 67 -7.55 -16.91 12.77
CA ILE A 67 -6.22 -16.43 12.35
C ILE A 67 -6.44 -15.45 11.21
N GLY A 68 -5.76 -14.31 11.27
CA GLY A 68 -5.87 -13.23 10.31
C GLY A 68 -4.53 -12.69 9.85
N ASP A 69 -4.44 -12.31 8.58
CA ASP A 69 -3.25 -11.74 7.95
C ASP A 69 -3.62 -10.48 7.17
N VAL A 70 -2.89 -9.38 7.43
CA VAL A 70 -3.13 -8.08 6.79
C VAL A 70 -2.63 -8.08 5.36
N ASN A 71 -3.56 -7.85 4.42
CA ASN A 71 -3.24 -7.78 3.01
C ASN A 71 -2.55 -6.45 2.68
N GLY A 72 -1.47 -6.50 1.90
CA GLY A 72 -0.84 -5.32 1.31
C GLY A 72 0.06 -4.51 2.27
N LEU A 73 0.40 -5.04 3.45
CA LEU A 73 1.28 -4.34 4.40
C LEU A 73 2.66 -4.05 3.80
N LYS A 74 3.25 -5.03 3.09
CA LYS A 74 4.54 -4.83 2.41
C LYS A 74 4.50 -3.69 1.41
N LEU A 75 3.48 -3.67 0.55
CA LEU A 75 3.27 -2.59 -0.41
C LEU A 75 3.08 -1.23 0.29
N ALA A 76 2.36 -1.19 1.42
CA ALA A 76 2.23 0.01 2.23
C ALA A 76 3.59 0.53 2.73
N ASN A 77 4.43 -0.37 3.24
CA ASN A 77 5.76 -0.03 3.72
C ASN A 77 6.69 0.42 2.59
N ASP A 78 6.68 -0.29 1.47
CA ASP A 78 7.60 -0.04 0.36
C ASP A 78 7.30 1.28 -0.38
N VAL A 79 6.03 1.71 -0.36
CA VAL A 79 5.54 2.90 -1.08
C VAL A 79 5.42 4.13 -0.17
N PHE A 80 4.90 3.96 1.04
CA PHE A 80 4.61 5.07 1.95
C PHE A 80 5.45 5.06 3.23
N GLY A 81 6.36 4.09 3.36
CA GLY A 81 7.22 3.94 4.53
C GLY A 81 6.55 3.20 5.69
N HIS A 82 7.39 2.74 6.63
CA HIS A 82 6.94 1.95 7.79
C HIS A 82 5.93 2.67 8.69
N ASN A 83 5.97 4.00 8.76
CA ASN A 83 5.01 4.76 9.56
C ASN A 83 3.56 4.59 9.06
N GLU A 84 3.34 4.50 7.75
CA GLU A 84 2.01 4.23 7.20
C GLU A 84 1.59 2.77 7.38
N GLY A 85 2.53 1.82 7.26
CA GLY A 85 2.27 0.43 7.64
C GLY A 85 1.86 0.26 9.11
N ASP A 86 2.53 0.99 10.00
CA ASP A 86 2.21 1.02 11.42
C ASP A 86 0.82 1.60 11.69
N ARG A 87 0.43 2.67 10.96
CA ARG A 87 -0.93 3.23 11.01
C ARG A 87 -1.97 2.23 10.52
N LEU A 88 -1.67 1.49 9.44
CA LEU A 88 -2.53 0.43 8.92
C LEU A 88 -2.76 -0.68 9.95
N LEU A 89 -1.69 -1.16 10.58
CA LEU A 89 -1.77 -2.20 11.63
C LEU A 89 -2.58 -1.76 12.84
N LYS A 90 -2.35 -0.54 13.34
CA LYS A 90 -3.14 0.04 14.44
C LYS A 90 -4.62 0.15 14.11
N ARG A 91 -4.96 0.55 12.88
CA ARG A 91 -6.35 0.63 12.41
C ARG A 91 -7.02 -0.74 12.40
N ILE A 92 -6.37 -1.73 11.79
CA ILE A 92 -6.92 -3.10 11.72
C ILE A 92 -7.08 -3.68 13.12
N ALA A 93 -6.09 -3.53 13.99
CA ALA A 93 -6.18 -3.94 15.39
C ALA A 93 -7.41 -3.34 16.10
N ASN A 94 -7.62 -2.03 15.95
CA ASN A 94 -8.79 -1.35 16.52
C ASN A 94 -10.12 -1.85 15.96
N LYS A 95 -10.19 -2.18 14.67
CA LYS A 95 -11.40 -2.73 14.03
C LYS A 95 -11.70 -4.13 14.54
N ILE A 96 -10.69 -5.01 14.60
CA ILE A 96 -10.82 -6.35 15.18
C ILE A 96 -11.34 -6.24 16.61
N LYS A 97 -10.71 -5.41 17.45
CA LYS A 97 -11.10 -5.21 18.85
C LYS A 97 -12.55 -4.74 19.00
N LYS A 98 -13.04 -3.84 18.14
CA LYS A 98 -14.45 -3.40 18.12
C LYS A 98 -15.43 -4.48 17.67
N CYS A 99 -14.96 -5.46 16.90
CA CYS A 99 -15.75 -6.60 16.46
C CYS A 99 -15.73 -7.77 17.46
N CYS A 100 -14.97 -7.68 18.54
CA CYS A 100 -14.85 -8.73 19.56
C CYS A 100 -15.48 -8.29 20.89
N ARG A 101 -15.90 -9.27 21.69
CA ARG A 101 -16.40 -9.07 23.05
C ARG A 101 -15.23 -8.92 24.02
N LYS A 102 -15.50 -8.44 25.24
CA LYS A 102 -14.47 -8.35 26.29
C LYS A 102 -13.89 -9.71 26.73
N SER A 103 -14.67 -10.78 26.59
CA SER A 103 -14.27 -12.16 26.89
C SER A 103 -13.37 -12.77 25.82
N ASP A 104 -13.30 -12.16 24.65
CA ASP A 104 -12.54 -12.68 23.52
C ASP A 104 -11.09 -12.22 23.65
N LEU A 105 -10.16 -13.14 23.40
CA LEU A 105 -8.74 -12.83 23.46
C LEU A 105 -8.25 -12.42 22.08
N VAL A 106 -7.86 -11.16 21.91
CA VAL A 106 -7.34 -10.64 20.63
C VAL A 106 -5.85 -10.33 20.78
N ALA A 107 -5.03 -10.99 19.97
CA ALA A 107 -3.58 -10.84 19.98
C ALA A 107 -3.02 -10.53 18.60
N ARG A 108 -1.90 -9.80 18.58
CA ARG A 108 -1.02 -9.71 17.42
C ARG A 108 0.02 -10.83 17.53
N TRP A 109 -0.01 -11.73 16.57
CA TRP A 109 0.80 -12.95 16.56
C TRP A 109 2.14 -12.75 15.87
N GLY A 110 2.17 -11.93 14.83
CA GLY A 110 3.33 -11.66 13.99
C GLY A 110 3.34 -10.23 13.43
N GLY A 111 4.13 -10.00 12.39
CA GLY A 111 4.27 -8.68 11.76
C GLY A 111 2.93 -8.16 11.22
N ASP A 112 2.27 -8.94 10.39
CA ASP A 112 0.96 -8.70 9.77
C ASP A 112 -0.14 -9.64 10.29
N GLU A 113 0.19 -10.50 11.26
CA GLU A 113 -0.70 -11.58 11.71
C GLU A 113 -1.40 -11.26 13.03
N PHE A 114 -2.68 -11.61 13.09
CA PHE A 114 -3.57 -11.47 14.24
C PHE A 114 -4.21 -12.81 14.57
N VAL A 115 -4.41 -13.10 15.86
CA VAL A 115 -5.11 -14.30 16.31
C VAL A 115 -6.17 -13.91 17.33
N ILE A 116 -7.33 -14.55 17.24
CA ILE A 116 -8.48 -14.33 18.12
C ILE A 116 -8.92 -15.67 18.70
N LEU A 117 -9.02 -15.75 20.03
CA LEU A 117 -9.65 -16.87 20.73
C LEU A 117 -11.04 -16.46 21.18
N LEU A 118 -12.03 -17.28 20.82
CA LEU A 118 -13.44 -17.05 21.06
C LEU A 118 -13.99 -18.18 21.95
N PRO A 119 -13.95 -18.04 23.28
CA PRO A 119 -14.55 -19.01 24.18
C PRO A 119 -16.07 -19.08 23.96
N ARG A 120 -16.63 -20.27 24.16
CA ARG A 120 -18.09 -20.55 24.13
C ARG A 120 -18.77 -20.02 22.88
N THR A 121 -18.09 -20.15 21.75
CA THR A 121 -18.49 -19.64 20.45
C THR A 121 -18.39 -20.76 19.42
N ASN A 122 -19.52 -21.11 18.81
CA ASN A 122 -19.59 -22.13 17.78
C ASN A 122 -19.12 -21.62 16.40
N GLU A 123 -19.05 -22.53 15.42
CA GLU A 123 -18.56 -22.23 14.07
C GLU A 123 -19.42 -21.18 13.34
N GLU A 124 -20.75 -21.24 13.46
CA GLU A 124 -21.65 -20.32 12.76
C GLU A 124 -21.44 -18.87 13.24
N ILE A 125 -21.40 -18.66 14.55
CA ILE A 125 -21.14 -17.34 15.13
C ILE A 125 -19.73 -16.86 14.76
N THR A 126 -18.74 -17.78 14.78
CA THR A 126 -17.36 -17.48 14.39
C THR A 126 -17.28 -16.97 12.95
N LYS A 127 -17.98 -17.62 12.01
CA LYS A 127 -18.05 -17.16 10.60
C LYS A 127 -18.66 -15.76 10.48
N ARG A 128 -19.75 -15.47 11.21
CA ARG A 128 -20.34 -14.12 11.25
C ARG A 128 -19.37 -13.07 11.82
N ILE A 129 -18.55 -13.42 12.82
CA ILE A 129 -17.50 -12.55 13.35
C ILE A 129 -16.43 -12.29 12.28
N CYS A 130 -15.98 -13.31 11.57
CA CYS A 130 -15.03 -13.16 10.46
C CYS A 130 -15.57 -12.20 9.39
N GLU A 131 -16.80 -12.40 8.93
CA GLU A 131 -17.46 -11.52 7.95
C GLU A 131 -17.56 -10.08 8.44
N ARG A 132 -17.94 -9.89 9.71
CA ARG A 132 -18.01 -8.57 10.34
C ARG A 132 -16.64 -7.88 10.37
N ILE A 133 -15.57 -8.60 10.74
CA ILE A 133 -14.20 -8.06 10.75
C ILE A 133 -13.77 -7.66 9.33
N MET A 134 -13.96 -8.55 8.36
CA MET A 134 -13.61 -8.28 6.95
C MET A 134 -14.34 -7.04 6.42
N ASN A 135 -15.65 -6.93 6.64
CA ASN A 135 -16.45 -5.79 6.22
C ASN A 135 -16.01 -4.50 6.92
N SER A 136 -15.73 -4.54 8.23
CA SER A 136 -15.29 -3.39 9.00
C SER A 136 -13.95 -2.82 8.51
N CYS A 137 -13.04 -3.69 8.07
CA CYS A 137 -11.76 -3.30 7.45
C CYS A 137 -11.97 -2.73 6.05
N GLN A 138 -12.79 -3.37 5.21
CA GLN A 138 -13.04 -2.93 3.83
C GLN A 138 -13.78 -1.59 3.73
N MET A 139 -14.74 -1.35 4.62
CA MET A 139 -15.54 -0.11 4.65
C MET A 139 -14.80 1.06 5.30
N ASP A 140 -13.51 0.90 5.64
CA ASP A 140 -12.79 1.95 6.33
C ASP A 140 -12.55 3.17 5.42
N LYS A 141 -13.14 4.30 5.83
CA LYS A 141 -13.01 5.61 5.18
C LYS A 141 -11.91 6.48 5.79
N GLY A 142 -11.05 5.92 6.64
CA GLY A 142 -10.00 6.69 7.33
C GLY A 142 -9.02 7.36 6.38
N ASP A 143 -8.33 8.39 6.86
CA ASP A 143 -7.43 9.29 6.09
C ASP A 143 -6.16 8.64 5.52
N SER A 144 -6.00 7.32 5.64
CA SER A 144 -4.82 6.63 5.12
C SER A 144 -4.98 6.33 3.64
N LEU A 145 -3.89 6.50 2.91
CA LEU A 145 -3.79 6.34 1.46
C LEU A 145 -4.11 4.89 1.00
N ILE A 146 -4.06 3.92 1.93
CA ILE A 146 -4.40 2.51 1.70
C ILE A 146 -5.61 2.09 2.54
N LYS A 147 -6.62 1.54 1.84
CA LYS A 147 -7.74 0.83 2.46
C LYS A 147 -7.26 -0.51 3.00
N GLY A 148 -7.36 -0.71 4.30
CA GLY A 148 -6.95 -1.96 4.93
C GLY A 148 -7.88 -3.12 4.57
N SER A 149 -7.31 -4.30 4.37
CA SER A 149 -8.08 -5.54 4.31
C SER A 149 -7.30 -6.66 5.00
N ILE A 150 -8.03 -7.67 5.46
CA ILE A 150 -7.47 -8.79 6.21
C ILE A 150 -8.05 -10.08 5.66
N SER A 151 -7.21 -11.10 5.52
CA SER A 151 -7.61 -12.46 5.16
C SER A 151 -7.76 -13.28 6.43
N LEU A 152 -8.90 -13.96 6.61
CA LEU A 152 -9.21 -14.70 7.83
C LEU A 152 -9.42 -16.19 7.56
N GLY A 153 -9.00 -17.02 8.49
CA GLY A 153 -9.33 -18.45 8.57
C GLY A 153 -9.76 -18.79 9.99
N CYS A 154 -10.71 -19.72 10.13
CA CYS A 154 -11.24 -20.07 11.45
C CYS A 154 -11.56 -21.56 11.59
N THR A 155 -11.47 -22.05 12.83
CA THR A 155 -11.82 -23.40 13.26
C THR A 155 -12.49 -23.35 14.64
N THR A 156 -13.22 -24.42 14.97
CA THR A 156 -13.93 -24.55 16.25
C THR A 156 -13.63 -25.92 16.83
N LYS A 157 -13.19 -25.93 18.09
CA LYS A 157 -13.14 -27.12 18.93
C LYS A 157 -14.50 -27.32 19.58
N ASN A 158 -15.10 -28.48 19.38
CA ASN A 158 -16.38 -28.86 19.99
C ASN A 158 -16.19 -29.90 21.10
N ASN A 159 -15.12 -30.70 21.02
CA ASN A 159 -14.88 -31.82 21.94
C ASN A 159 -13.50 -31.70 22.61
N PRO A 160 -13.36 -32.06 23.90
CA PRO A 160 -12.08 -31.99 24.62
C PRO A 160 -10.96 -32.82 24.01
N SER A 161 -11.27 -33.91 23.31
CA SER A 161 -10.29 -34.79 22.68
C SER A 161 -9.62 -34.21 21.42
N GLU A 162 -10.22 -33.20 20.78
CA GLU A 162 -9.64 -32.58 19.58
C GLU A 162 -8.34 -31.84 19.89
N ASN A 163 -7.32 -31.95 19.04
CA ASN A 163 -6.05 -31.32 19.32
C ASN A 163 -6.04 -29.84 18.89
N MET A 164 -5.86 -28.91 19.85
CA MET A 164 -5.84 -27.47 19.53
C MET A 164 -4.71 -27.06 18.58
N SER A 165 -3.55 -27.71 18.62
CA SER A 165 -2.47 -27.44 17.66
C SER A 165 -2.86 -27.83 16.23
N GLN A 166 -3.58 -28.93 16.04
CA GLN A 166 -4.10 -29.34 14.73
C GLN A 166 -5.16 -28.36 14.22
N LEU A 167 -6.08 -27.93 15.09
CA LEU A 167 -7.11 -26.94 14.74
C LEU A 167 -6.51 -25.56 14.40
N PHE A 168 -5.42 -25.18 15.07
CA PHE A 168 -4.67 -23.96 14.75
C PHE A 168 -4.08 -24.04 13.34
N LYS A 169 -3.38 -25.13 13.01
CA LYS A 169 -2.83 -25.36 11.65
C LYS A 169 -3.90 -25.37 10.57
N GLU A 170 -5.07 -25.92 10.87
CA GLU A 170 -6.20 -25.91 9.93
C GLU A 170 -6.79 -24.50 9.74
N ALA A 171 -6.88 -23.69 10.80
CA ALA A 171 -7.27 -22.28 10.69
C ALA A 171 -6.28 -21.49 9.83
N GLU A 172 -4.98 -21.73 9.99
CA GLU A 172 -3.91 -21.11 9.22
C GLU A 172 -4.01 -21.50 7.74
N LYS A 173 -4.21 -22.80 7.45
CA LYS A 173 -4.42 -23.28 6.07
C LYS A 173 -5.65 -22.64 5.41
N ARG A 174 -6.76 -22.50 6.15
CA ARG A 174 -7.97 -21.81 5.68
C ARG A 174 -7.71 -20.33 5.41
N MET A 175 -6.96 -19.66 6.29
CA MET A 175 -6.55 -18.26 6.13
C MET A 175 -5.73 -18.10 4.85
N TYR A 176 -4.72 -18.96 4.65
CA TYR A 176 -3.86 -18.90 3.47
C TYR A 176 -4.63 -19.11 2.17
N LYS A 177 -5.55 -20.09 2.14
CA LYS A 177 -6.46 -20.31 0.98
C LYS A 177 -7.30 -19.06 0.69
N ASN A 178 -7.85 -18.43 1.72
CA ASN A 178 -8.63 -17.20 1.59
C ASN A 178 -7.75 -16.02 1.14
N LYS A 179 -6.50 -15.94 1.61
CA LYS A 179 -5.51 -14.94 1.20
C LYS A 179 -5.16 -15.06 -0.28
N LEU A 180 -5.02 -16.26 -0.83
CA LEU A 180 -4.78 -16.45 -2.27
C LEU A 180 -5.94 -15.90 -3.12
N ILE A 181 -7.18 -16.21 -2.74
CA ILE A 181 -8.38 -15.72 -3.44
C ILE A 181 -8.53 -14.20 -3.27
N ALA A 182 -8.28 -13.69 -2.07
CA ALA A 182 -8.41 -12.28 -1.75
C ALA A 182 -7.29 -11.42 -2.34
N SER A 183 -6.06 -11.95 -2.47
CA SER A 183 -4.86 -11.20 -2.87
C SER A 183 -4.99 -10.58 -4.27
N LYS A 184 -5.54 -11.32 -5.24
CA LYS A 184 -5.78 -10.78 -6.59
C LYS A 184 -6.71 -9.57 -6.55
N ASN A 185 -7.87 -9.73 -5.91
CA ASN A 185 -8.86 -8.66 -5.77
C ASN A 185 -8.38 -7.53 -4.84
N ALA A 186 -7.52 -7.81 -3.85
CA ALA A 186 -6.98 -6.82 -2.93
C ALA A 186 -5.97 -5.90 -3.62
N HIS A 187 -5.03 -6.46 -4.40
CA HIS A 187 -4.07 -5.64 -5.16
C HIS A 187 -4.75 -4.76 -6.19
N GLU A 188 -5.72 -5.28 -6.95
CA GLU A 188 -6.51 -4.48 -7.90
C GLU A 188 -7.26 -3.33 -7.19
N ARG A 189 -7.84 -3.60 -6.01
CA ARG A 189 -8.49 -2.56 -5.20
C ARG A 189 -7.52 -1.51 -4.69
N ILE A 190 -6.32 -1.91 -4.26
CA ILE A 190 -5.27 -0.98 -3.84
C ILE A 190 -4.87 -0.11 -5.03
N ILE A 191 -4.54 -0.70 -6.18
CA ILE A 191 -4.19 0.04 -7.41
C ILE A 191 -5.27 1.03 -7.80
N LYS A 192 -6.55 0.62 -7.79
CA LYS A 192 -7.67 1.51 -8.06
C LYS A 192 -7.77 2.64 -7.04
N SER A 193 -7.49 2.37 -5.77
CA SER A 193 -7.41 3.40 -4.72
C SER A 193 -6.27 4.38 -4.99
N LEU A 194 -5.07 3.87 -5.33
CA LEU A 194 -3.90 4.69 -5.65
C LEU A 194 -4.16 5.57 -6.87
N LYS A 195 -4.78 5.04 -7.93
CA LYS A 195 -5.22 5.82 -9.11
C LYS A 195 -6.13 6.97 -8.71
N ASN A 196 -7.15 6.70 -7.88
CA ASN A 196 -8.07 7.75 -7.45
C ASN A 196 -7.38 8.80 -6.58
N THR A 197 -6.40 8.39 -5.77
CA THR A 197 -5.57 9.29 -4.98
C THR A 197 -4.69 10.16 -5.87
N LEU A 198 -4.05 9.57 -6.90
CA LEU A 198 -3.26 10.29 -7.90
C LEU A 198 -4.08 11.40 -8.55
N ILE A 199 -5.25 11.05 -9.11
CA ILE A 199 -6.17 12.01 -9.76
C ILE A 199 -6.57 13.16 -8.82
N LYS A 200 -6.71 12.89 -7.51
CA LYS A 200 -7.11 13.91 -6.53
C LYS A 200 -5.97 14.82 -6.08
N ARG A 201 -4.75 14.32 -6.07
CA ARG A 201 -3.57 15.01 -5.50
C ARG A 201 -2.69 15.67 -6.55
N THR A 202 -2.92 15.40 -7.84
CA THR A 202 -2.05 15.81 -8.93
C THR A 202 -2.86 16.32 -10.11
N ASN A 203 -2.16 16.89 -11.09
CA ASN A 203 -2.77 17.30 -12.37
C ASN A 203 -3.01 16.11 -13.33
N GLU A 204 -2.75 14.86 -12.90
CA GLU A 204 -3.02 13.64 -13.67
C GLU A 204 -4.53 13.34 -13.69
N ASN A 205 -5.30 14.20 -14.36
CA ASN A 205 -6.73 14.07 -14.48
C ASN A 205 -7.12 13.02 -15.55
N LYS A 206 -8.41 12.76 -15.69
CA LYS A 206 -8.90 11.76 -16.66
C LYS A 206 -8.67 12.20 -18.12
N GLU A 207 -8.67 13.50 -18.40
CA GLU A 207 -8.50 14.04 -19.75
C GLU A 207 -7.06 13.81 -20.23
N HIS A 208 -6.07 14.10 -19.39
CA HIS A 208 -4.66 13.79 -19.63
C HIS A 208 -4.46 12.30 -19.95
N MET A 209 -5.00 11.41 -19.11
CA MET A 209 -4.88 9.96 -19.32
C MET A 209 -5.48 9.51 -20.65
N GLU A 210 -6.60 10.11 -21.08
CA GLU A 210 -7.26 9.79 -22.35
C GLU A 210 -6.44 10.30 -23.55
N VAL A 211 -5.95 11.54 -23.51
CA VAL A 211 -5.12 12.11 -24.58
C VAL A 211 -3.83 11.30 -24.77
N VAL A 212 -3.11 11.01 -23.70
CA VAL A 212 -1.88 10.21 -23.76
C VAL A 212 -2.15 8.82 -24.31
N LYS A 213 -3.25 8.19 -23.89
CA LYS A 213 -3.69 6.88 -24.41
C LYS A 213 -3.97 6.95 -25.91
N ASP A 214 -4.79 7.89 -26.36
CA ASP A 214 -5.24 7.96 -27.75
C ASP A 214 -4.08 8.19 -28.73
N ILE A 215 -3.15 9.08 -28.37
CA ILE A 215 -1.93 9.32 -29.16
C ILE A 215 -1.05 8.05 -29.18
N SER A 216 -0.80 7.46 -28.01
CA SER A 216 0.05 6.27 -27.89
C SER A 216 -0.48 5.09 -28.69
N ILE A 217 -1.79 4.85 -28.64
CA ILE A 217 -2.45 3.78 -29.40
C ILE A 217 -2.43 4.07 -30.89
N SER A 218 -2.58 5.33 -31.31
CA SER A 218 -2.51 5.71 -32.71
C SER A 218 -1.11 5.48 -33.30
N ILE A 219 -0.05 5.84 -32.56
CA ILE A 219 1.34 5.53 -32.93
C ILE A 219 1.54 4.01 -33.03
N ALA A 220 1.09 3.25 -32.02
CA ALA A 220 1.26 1.80 -31.99
C ALA A 220 0.52 1.09 -33.14
N LYS A 221 -0.69 1.53 -33.48
CA LYS A 221 -1.47 1.02 -34.62
C LYS A 221 -0.79 1.34 -35.94
N LYS A 222 -0.27 2.55 -36.11
CA LYS A 222 0.47 2.97 -37.31
C LYS A 222 1.73 2.12 -37.52
N LEU A 223 2.39 1.74 -36.44
CA LEU A 223 3.53 0.80 -36.43
C LEU A 223 3.14 -0.68 -36.58
N SER A 224 1.84 -1.00 -36.62
CA SER A 224 1.34 -2.39 -36.62
C SER A 224 1.89 -3.22 -35.44
N LEU A 225 2.01 -2.61 -34.25
CA LEU A 225 2.47 -3.32 -33.06
C LEU A 225 1.44 -4.36 -32.59
N PRO A 226 1.88 -5.47 -31.95
CA PRO A 226 0.98 -6.51 -31.47
C PRO A 226 -0.06 -5.97 -30.48
N GLU A 227 -1.26 -6.58 -30.45
CA GLU A 227 -2.34 -6.19 -29.53
C GLU A 227 -1.91 -6.18 -28.06
N LYS A 228 -0.94 -7.03 -27.69
CA LYS A 228 -0.33 -7.02 -26.36
C LYS A 228 0.27 -5.65 -26.01
N ILE A 229 1.03 -5.05 -26.93
CA ILE A 229 1.68 -3.75 -26.73
C ILE A 229 0.63 -2.63 -26.65
N LEU A 230 -0.47 -2.73 -27.41
CA LEU A 230 -1.58 -1.78 -27.30
C LEU A 230 -2.18 -1.82 -25.88
N LYS A 231 -2.43 -3.01 -25.32
CA LYS A 231 -2.93 -3.16 -23.94
C LYS A 231 -1.94 -2.63 -22.90
N GLU A 232 -0.65 -2.84 -23.11
CA GLU A 232 0.39 -2.27 -22.25
C GLU A 232 0.37 -0.74 -22.28
N LEU A 233 0.23 -0.12 -23.46
CA LEU A 233 0.12 1.34 -23.61
C LEU A 233 -1.16 1.90 -22.97
N GLU A 234 -2.30 1.22 -23.08
CA GLU A 234 -3.53 1.62 -22.39
C GLU A 234 -3.35 1.68 -20.87
N LEU A 235 -2.69 0.68 -20.29
CA LEU A 235 -2.39 0.67 -18.86
C LEU A 235 -1.35 1.73 -18.52
N LEU A 236 -0.31 1.87 -19.33
CA LEU A 236 0.79 2.80 -19.07
C LEU A 236 0.32 4.26 -19.12
N ALA A 237 -0.55 4.63 -20.05
CA ALA A 237 -1.16 5.97 -20.09
C ALA A 237 -1.90 6.33 -18.78
N ILE A 238 -2.45 5.32 -18.10
CA ILE A 238 -3.16 5.51 -16.82
C ILE A 238 -2.21 5.53 -15.62
N PHE A 239 -1.11 4.76 -15.66
CA PHE A 239 -0.32 4.41 -14.48
C PHE A 239 1.16 4.83 -14.53
N HIS A 240 1.66 5.42 -15.63
CA HIS A 240 3.06 5.87 -15.74
C HIS A 240 3.48 6.74 -14.55
N ASP A 241 2.56 7.59 -14.08
CA ASP A 241 2.78 8.50 -12.97
C ASP A 241 2.29 8.02 -11.59
N ILE A 242 1.94 6.74 -11.45
CA ILE A 242 1.39 6.22 -10.18
C ILE A 242 2.32 6.42 -8.99
N GLY A 243 3.63 6.55 -9.21
CA GLY A 243 4.60 6.82 -8.15
C GLY A 243 4.51 8.22 -7.55
N LYS A 244 3.90 9.20 -8.22
CA LYS A 244 3.73 10.58 -7.72
C LYS A 244 2.96 10.63 -6.39
N ILE A 245 2.19 9.58 -6.07
CA ILE A 245 1.50 9.44 -4.78
C ILE A 245 2.44 9.45 -3.56
N SER A 246 3.71 9.14 -3.74
CA SER A 246 4.72 9.15 -2.67
C SER A 246 5.33 10.53 -2.43
N ILE A 247 5.12 11.48 -3.35
CA ILE A 247 5.69 12.83 -3.26
C ILE A 247 4.89 13.63 -2.21
N PRO A 248 5.56 14.37 -1.31
CA PRO A 248 4.91 15.26 -0.33
C PRO A 248 4.04 16.34 -0.98
N ASP A 249 2.92 16.69 -0.35
CA ASP A 249 1.96 17.69 -0.87
C ASP A 249 2.58 19.08 -1.07
N ASN A 250 3.52 19.48 -0.20
CA ASN A 250 4.24 20.74 -0.29
C ASN A 250 5.25 20.79 -1.45
N ILE A 251 5.57 19.65 -2.07
CA ILE A 251 6.43 19.56 -3.26
C ILE A 251 5.57 19.44 -4.52
N ILE A 252 4.62 18.49 -4.55
CA ILE A 252 3.84 18.18 -5.75
C ILE A 252 2.89 19.32 -6.18
N ASN A 253 2.38 20.10 -5.23
CA ASN A 253 1.44 21.20 -5.50
C ASN A 253 2.11 22.59 -5.49
N ARG A 254 3.44 22.65 -5.54
CA ARG A 254 4.12 23.93 -5.38
C ARG A 254 3.97 24.82 -6.62
N PRO A 255 3.57 26.10 -6.46
CA PRO A 255 3.45 27.03 -7.58
C PRO A 255 4.81 27.60 -8.05
N ASP A 256 5.82 27.63 -7.17
CA ASP A 256 7.14 28.21 -7.43
C ASP A 256 8.17 27.17 -7.91
N LEU A 257 9.27 27.66 -8.50
CA LEU A 257 10.39 26.84 -8.95
C LEU A 257 10.91 25.91 -7.86
N LEU A 258 11.03 24.62 -8.17
CA LEU A 258 11.56 23.57 -7.30
C LEU A 258 13.05 23.75 -7.02
N THR A 259 13.50 23.49 -5.79
CA THR A 259 14.93 23.38 -5.49
C THR A 259 15.49 22.09 -6.09
N GLN A 260 16.81 21.96 -6.17
CA GLN A 260 17.43 20.75 -6.71
C GLN A 260 17.05 19.50 -5.90
N ASP A 261 17.09 19.59 -4.57
CA ASP A 261 16.73 18.48 -3.67
C ASP A 261 15.27 18.04 -3.86
N GLU A 262 14.36 18.99 -4.09
CA GLU A 262 12.95 18.70 -4.35
C GLU A 262 12.73 18.08 -5.73
N TRP A 263 13.51 18.53 -6.72
CA TRP A 263 13.54 17.89 -8.04
C TRP A 263 14.03 16.44 -7.95
N ASP A 264 15.04 16.18 -7.13
CA ASP A 264 15.55 14.83 -6.93
C ASP A 264 14.52 13.91 -6.26
N ILE A 265 13.66 14.45 -5.38
CA ILE A 265 12.48 13.75 -4.84
C ILE A 265 11.48 13.43 -5.95
N ILE A 266 11.15 14.39 -6.83
CA ILE A 266 10.22 14.14 -7.94
C ILE A 266 10.77 13.05 -8.88
N LYS A 267 12.07 13.07 -9.19
CA LYS A 267 12.72 12.07 -10.05
C LYS A 267 12.70 10.65 -9.50
N GLN A 268 12.32 10.45 -8.23
CA GLN A 268 12.13 9.11 -7.67
C GLN A 268 10.79 8.46 -8.04
N HIS A 269 9.81 9.21 -8.55
CA HIS A 269 8.49 8.63 -8.80
C HIS A 269 8.47 7.47 -9.82
N PRO A 270 9.33 7.40 -10.87
CA PRO A 270 9.35 6.23 -11.75
C PRO A 270 9.78 4.97 -10.98
N MET A 271 10.73 5.12 -10.04
CA MET A 271 11.20 4.03 -9.17
C MET A 271 10.10 3.57 -8.21
N THR A 272 9.38 4.51 -7.58
CA THR A 272 8.23 4.18 -6.74
C THR A 272 7.12 3.51 -7.57
N GLY A 273 6.84 4.03 -8.76
CA GLY A 273 5.87 3.49 -9.70
C GLY A 273 6.19 2.05 -10.10
N TYR A 274 7.47 1.76 -10.41
CA TYR A 274 7.96 0.41 -10.65
C TYR A 274 7.67 -0.52 -9.47
N ARG A 275 8.03 -0.13 -8.24
CA ARG A 275 7.77 -0.96 -7.03
C ARG A 275 6.29 -1.27 -6.85
N ILE A 276 5.41 -0.27 -7.08
CA ILE A 276 3.95 -0.46 -7.04
C ILE A 276 3.53 -1.47 -8.10
N ALA A 277 3.96 -1.27 -9.35
CA ALA A 277 3.55 -2.10 -10.48
C ALA A 277 4.06 -3.55 -10.37
N SER A 278 5.33 -3.76 -9.98
CA SER A 278 5.94 -5.09 -9.80
C SER A 278 5.29 -5.91 -8.70
N SER A 279 4.64 -5.27 -7.73
CA SER A 279 3.91 -5.97 -6.67
C SER A 279 2.56 -6.56 -7.11
N SER A 280 2.12 -6.25 -8.33
CA SER A 280 0.80 -6.61 -8.84
C SER A 280 0.90 -7.39 -10.14
N THR A 281 0.25 -8.55 -10.20
CA THR A 281 0.11 -9.32 -11.44
C THR A 281 -0.62 -8.55 -12.54
N TYR A 282 -1.40 -7.51 -12.20
CA TYR A 282 -2.13 -6.69 -13.17
C TYR A 282 -1.24 -5.65 -13.87
N LEU A 283 -0.20 -5.14 -13.19
CA LEU A 283 0.67 -4.08 -13.73
C LEU A 283 2.11 -4.55 -13.96
N MET A 284 2.44 -5.79 -13.60
CA MET A 284 3.80 -6.33 -13.71
C MET A 284 4.37 -6.18 -15.12
N GLU A 285 3.56 -6.39 -16.16
CA GLU A 285 4.01 -6.30 -17.56
C GLU A 285 4.40 -4.88 -17.98
N ILE A 286 3.87 -3.84 -17.32
CA ILE A 286 4.21 -2.44 -17.61
C ILE A 286 5.20 -1.83 -16.62
N ALA A 287 5.68 -2.60 -15.63
CA ALA A 287 6.51 -2.06 -14.56
C ALA A 287 7.80 -1.42 -15.09
N GLU A 288 8.53 -2.10 -15.97
CA GLU A 288 9.73 -1.53 -16.61
C GLU A 288 9.41 -0.29 -17.43
N ALA A 289 8.27 -0.28 -18.11
CA ALA A 289 7.87 0.86 -18.90
C ALA A 289 7.57 2.10 -18.03
N ILE A 290 6.98 1.89 -16.85
CA ILE A 290 6.83 2.91 -15.79
C ILE A 290 8.20 3.37 -15.28
N LEU A 291 9.17 2.47 -15.12
CA LEU A 291 10.50 2.87 -14.64
C LEU A 291 11.21 3.81 -15.62
N PHE A 292 11.04 3.58 -16.92
CA PHE A 292 11.83 4.23 -17.97
C PHE A 292 11.09 5.30 -18.78
N HIS A 293 9.86 5.69 -18.42
CA HIS A 293 9.09 6.67 -19.21
C HIS A 293 9.69 8.08 -19.26
N HIS A 294 10.62 8.41 -18.36
CA HIS A 294 11.41 9.65 -18.39
C HIS A 294 12.85 9.47 -18.89
N GLU A 295 13.19 8.29 -19.38
CA GLU A 295 14.45 8.09 -20.08
C GLU A 295 14.44 8.83 -21.42
N ARG A 296 15.60 9.35 -21.80
CA ARG A 296 15.77 10.13 -23.02
C ARG A 296 16.56 9.32 -24.02
N TRP A 297 16.24 9.48 -25.31
CA TRP A 297 16.96 8.79 -26.38
C TRP A 297 18.49 9.00 -26.31
N ASP A 298 18.93 10.20 -25.89
CA ASP A 298 20.33 10.60 -25.70
C ASP A 298 21.00 10.13 -24.39
N GLY A 299 20.30 9.37 -23.53
CA GLY A 299 20.82 8.88 -22.26
C GLY A 299 20.89 9.92 -21.15
N LYS A 300 20.39 11.14 -21.35
CA LYS A 300 20.35 12.20 -20.32
C LYS A 300 19.08 12.18 -19.47
N GLY A 301 18.30 11.11 -19.58
CA GLY A 301 17.07 10.89 -18.84
C GLY A 301 17.31 10.41 -17.42
N TYR A 302 16.25 9.96 -16.77
CA TYR A 302 16.28 9.37 -15.43
C TYR A 302 15.25 8.23 -15.35
N PRO A 303 15.39 7.28 -14.41
CA PRO A 303 16.36 7.22 -13.31
C PRO A 303 17.68 6.49 -13.60
N MET A 304 17.80 5.74 -14.70
CA MET A 304 18.97 4.91 -15.01
C MET A 304 19.91 5.53 -16.03
N GLY A 305 19.46 6.49 -16.84
CA GLY A 305 20.27 7.10 -17.89
C GLY A 305 20.56 6.14 -19.05
N ILE A 306 19.66 5.18 -19.28
CA ILE A 306 19.72 4.28 -20.44
C ILE A 306 19.38 5.04 -21.72
N SER A 307 19.79 4.51 -22.88
CA SER A 307 19.71 5.26 -24.14
C SER A 307 19.21 4.42 -25.31
N GLY A 308 18.74 5.10 -26.35
CA GLY A 308 18.33 4.46 -27.59
C GLY A 308 17.28 3.36 -27.41
N LYS A 309 17.60 2.17 -27.95
CA LYS A 309 16.70 1.01 -27.96
C LYS A 309 16.70 0.19 -26.67
N GLU A 310 17.56 0.51 -25.71
CA GLU A 310 17.49 -0.07 -24.36
C GLU A 310 16.22 0.39 -23.64
N ILE A 311 15.71 1.57 -24.01
CA ILE A 311 14.44 2.10 -23.52
C ILE A 311 13.30 1.30 -24.18
N PRO A 312 12.37 0.72 -23.39
CA PRO A 312 11.21 0.02 -23.94
C PRO A 312 10.45 0.88 -24.96
N ILE A 313 9.97 0.26 -26.02
CA ILE A 313 9.22 0.98 -27.06
C ILE A 313 7.98 1.67 -26.47
N THR A 314 7.33 1.05 -25.49
CA THR A 314 6.19 1.61 -24.76
C THR A 314 6.54 2.89 -24.01
N SER A 315 7.70 2.94 -23.33
CA SER A 315 8.21 4.15 -22.68
C SER A 315 8.52 5.25 -23.68
N ARG A 316 9.16 4.93 -24.81
CA ARG A 316 9.49 5.91 -25.85
C ARG A 316 8.23 6.51 -26.50
N ILE A 317 7.18 5.71 -26.70
CA ILE A 317 5.89 6.17 -27.23
C ILE A 317 5.22 7.10 -26.20
N ILE A 318 5.13 6.69 -24.94
CA ILE A 318 4.50 7.50 -23.87
C ILE A 318 5.22 8.83 -23.69
N ALA A 319 6.56 8.86 -23.71
CA ALA A 319 7.31 10.10 -23.56
C ALA A 319 6.93 11.17 -24.61
N ILE A 320 6.65 10.76 -25.86
CA ILE A 320 6.19 11.65 -26.93
C ILE A 320 4.76 12.11 -26.64
N ALA A 321 3.85 11.17 -26.34
CA ALA A 321 2.44 11.47 -26.11
C ALA A 321 2.21 12.38 -24.88
N GLU A 322 2.90 12.10 -23.78
CA GLU A 322 2.89 12.91 -22.55
C GLU A 322 3.43 14.31 -22.81
N THR A 323 4.56 14.42 -23.52
CA THR A 323 5.12 15.74 -23.86
C THR A 323 4.15 16.55 -24.71
N TYR A 324 3.51 15.92 -25.70
CA TYR A 324 2.53 16.60 -26.52
C TYR A 324 1.36 17.14 -25.68
N ASP A 325 0.77 16.32 -24.80
CA ASP A 325 -0.30 16.75 -23.89
C ASP A 325 0.15 17.93 -23.02
N VAL A 326 1.32 17.84 -22.41
CA VAL A 326 1.89 18.91 -21.57
C VAL A 326 2.07 20.21 -22.36
N LEU A 327 2.53 20.12 -23.61
CA LEU A 327 2.71 21.28 -24.47
C LEU A 327 1.37 21.92 -24.86
N THR A 328 0.35 21.13 -25.20
CA THR A 328 -0.92 21.68 -25.71
C THR A 328 -1.94 22.05 -24.64
N ASN A 329 -1.88 21.42 -23.46
CA ASN A 329 -2.78 21.72 -22.33
C ASN A 329 -2.13 22.62 -21.28
N GLY A 330 -0.81 22.82 -21.35
CA GLY A 330 -0.07 23.60 -20.37
C GLY A 330 -0.01 22.92 -18.99
N ARG A 331 0.64 23.60 -18.04
CA ARG A 331 0.74 23.25 -16.62
C ARG A 331 0.81 24.55 -15.80
N ASN A 332 0.74 24.45 -14.47
CA ASN A 332 0.81 25.61 -13.55
C ASN A 332 1.99 26.57 -13.79
N TYR A 333 3.07 26.10 -14.42
CA TYR A 333 4.29 26.84 -14.71
C TYR A 333 4.51 27.13 -16.22
N ARG A 334 3.58 26.73 -17.10
CA ARG A 334 3.71 26.88 -18.55
C ARG A 334 2.35 27.01 -19.24
N GLU A 335 2.16 28.11 -19.96
CA GLU A 335 0.99 28.31 -20.81
C GLU A 335 0.94 27.30 -21.97
N PRO A 336 -0.26 26.88 -22.40
CA PRO A 336 -0.43 25.95 -23.53
C PRO A 336 0.09 26.57 -24.84
N LEU A 337 0.75 25.74 -25.63
CA LEU A 337 1.16 26.04 -27.00
C LEU A 337 0.06 25.65 -27.98
N SER A 338 0.06 26.30 -29.15
CA SER A 338 -0.73 25.81 -30.27
C SER A 338 -0.23 24.45 -30.74
N HIS A 339 -1.10 23.69 -31.41
CA HIS A 339 -0.74 22.41 -32.04
C HIS A 339 0.51 22.52 -32.92
N ASP A 340 0.60 23.55 -33.78
CA ASP A 340 1.73 23.74 -34.69
C ASP A 340 3.05 24.03 -33.96
N GLU A 341 2.99 24.74 -32.84
CA GLU A 341 4.16 25.00 -32.00
C GLU A 341 4.60 23.76 -31.25
N ALA A 342 3.66 22.99 -30.68
CA ALA A 342 3.95 21.72 -30.01
C ALA A 342 4.63 20.70 -30.97
N ILE A 343 4.13 20.61 -32.20
CA ILE A 343 4.70 19.78 -33.26
C ILE A 343 6.14 20.20 -33.59
N LYS A 344 6.41 21.51 -33.71
CA LYS A 344 7.76 22.02 -33.96
C LYS A 344 8.73 21.69 -32.82
N GLU A 345 8.29 21.82 -31.57
CA GLU A 345 9.12 21.51 -30.39
C GLU A 345 9.46 20.02 -30.32
N ILE A 346 8.48 19.12 -30.53
CA ILE A 346 8.72 17.67 -30.55
C ILE A 346 9.67 17.29 -31.69
N LYS A 347 9.48 17.86 -32.89
CA LYS A 347 10.36 17.62 -34.03
C LYS A 347 11.80 18.05 -33.77
N LYS A 348 11.99 19.19 -33.10
CA LYS A 348 13.33 19.69 -32.71
C LYS A 348 14.03 18.77 -31.71
N ALA A 349 13.27 18.06 -30.89
CA ALA A 349 13.78 17.14 -29.87
C ALA A 349 14.01 15.70 -30.37
N ALA A 350 13.74 15.42 -31.65
CA ALA A 350 14.05 14.13 -32.28
C ALA A 350 15.56 13.81 -32.23
N GLY A 351 15.91 12.57 -31.89
CA GLY A 351 17.31 12.14 -31.74
C GLY A 351 18.00 12.62 -30.46
N THR A 352 17.33 13.43 -29.64
CA THR A 352 17.83 13.83 -28.31
C THR A 352 16.89 13.33 -27.21
N GLN A 353 15.73 13.97 -27.04
CA GLN A 353 14.73 13.51 -26.08
C GLN A 353 14.02 12.26 -26.58
N PHE A 354 13.62 12.28 -27.86
CA PHE A 354 12.75 11.28 -28.44
C PHE A 354 13.47 10.43 -29.48
N ASP A 355 13.00 9.20 -29.62
CA ASP A 355 13.36 8.34 -30.74
C ASP A 355 12.96 9.02 -32.06
N PRO A 356 13.90 9.34 -32.95
CA PRO A 356 13.61 10.07 -34.18
C PRO A 356 12.63 9.32 -35.08
N TYR A 357 12.70 7.97 -35.12
CA TYR A 357 11.78 7.17 -35.91
C TYR A 357 10.34 7.26 -35.37
N LEU A 358 10.17 7.26 -34.06
CA LEU A 358 8.83 7.41 -33.46
C LEU A 358 8.27 8.82 -33.60
N VAL A 359 9.14 9.85 -33.64
CA VAL A 359 8.72 11.22 -33.94
C VAL A 359 8.15 11.29 -35.35
N ASP A 360 8.79 10.71 -36.36
CA ASP A 360 8.27 10.71 -37.74
C ASP A 360 6.89 10.06 -37.81
N ILE A 361 6.70 8.92 -37.15
CA ILE A 361 5.40 8.24 -37.06
C ILE A 361 4.35 9.09 -36.33
N PHE A 362 4.73 9.73 -35.23
CA PHE A 362 3.86 10.64 -34.51
C PHE A 362 3.40 11.79 -35.40
N LEU A 363 4.28 12.41 -36.19
CA LEU A 363 3.92 13.48 -37.11
C LEU A 363 2.88 13.00 -38.14
N GLU A 364 3.07 11.81 -38.73
CA GLU A 364 2.08 11.23 -39.65
C GLU A 364 0.72 10.99 -38.98
N VAL A 365 0.71 10.54 -37.72
CA VAL A 365 -0.52 10.36 -36.94
C VAL A 365 -1.23 11.69 -36.73
N MET A 366 -0.48 12.73 -36.36
CA MET A 366 -1.05 14.06 -36.08
C MET A 366 -1.58 14.76 -37.33
N ASP A 367 -0.97 14.54 -38.49
CA ASP A 367 -1.48 15.04 -39.78
C ASP A 367 -2.86 14.43 -40.11
N ILE A 368 -3.07 13.14 -39.81
CA ILE A 368 -4.36 12.47 -39.99
C ILE A 368 -5.42 13.05 -39.04
N TYR A 369 -5.06 13.32 -37.78
CA TYR A 369 -5.97 13.96 -36.81
C TYR A 369 -6.44 15.34 -37.28
N LYS A 370 -5.54 16.13 -37.88
CA LYS A 370 -5.83 17.45 -38.45
C LYS A 370 -6.73 17.45 -39.69
N MET A 371 -6.86 16.30 -40.36
CA MET A 371 -7.72 16.12 -41.53
C MET A 371 -9.12 15.61 -41.14
N ALA A 372 -9.24 14.98 -39.96
CA ALA A 372 -10.48 14.40 -39.47
C ALA A 372 -11.33 15.39 -38.64
N HIS A 373 -10.73 16.48 -38.17
CA HIS A 373 -11.32 17.56 -37.36
C HIS A 373 -10.88 18.91 -37.93
#